data_AF-A0A0J7YZI7-F1
#
_entry.id   AF-A0A0J7YZI7-F1
#
_cell.length_a   1.000
_cell.length_b   1.000
_cell.length_c   1.000
_cell.angle_alpha   90.00
_cell.angle_beta   90.00
_cell.angle_gamma   90.00
#
_symmetry.space_group_name_H-M   'P 1'
#
loop_
_entity.id
_entity.type
_entity.pdbx_description
1 polymer ?
#
loop_
_entity_poly.entity_id
_entity_poly.type
_entity_poly.pdbx_seq_one_letter_code
_entity_poly.pdbx_strand_id
1 'polypeptide(L)'
;MPRYFRSGGTEVTDIFGLIAAIGVVASLLVSAWQTRELTRQTRISNGVAGAAAIYNGMERLHHVESLIAAQPELHVCFFGGAALPRQEDARARVLLIAAMLADTVNYGLMINALNPEMKGYRGWQSFALRLRDSAPVLVHVVNEHPHWWPALSSHWAAHPATGG
;
A
#
# COMPACT_ATOMS: atom_id res chain seq x y z
N MET A 1 -65.34 -20.94 -50.79
CA MET A 1 -65.72 -20.05 -49.66
C MET A 1 -65.57 -20.84 -48.36
N PRO A 2 -65.19 -20.24 -47.22
CA PRO A 2 -64.20 -19.20 -46.96
C PRO A 2 -63.10 -19.67 -45.95
N ARG A 3 -61.97 -18.94 -45.93
CA ARG A 3 -60.86 -19.08 -44.97
C ARG A 3 -61.33 -18.68 -43.56
N TYR A 4 -61.08 -19.53 -42.57
CA TYR A 4 -61.16 -19.15 -41.16
C TYR A 4 -59.79 -18.68 -40.65
N PHE A 5 -59.81 -17.49 -40.07
CA PHE A 5 -58.73 -16.74 -39.45
C PHE A 5 -57.88 -17.59 -38.49
N ARG A 6 -56.58 -17.69 -38.77
CA ARG A 6 -55.53 -18.02 -37.79
C ARG A 6 -54.71 -16.75 -37.58
N SER A 7 -55.27 -15.79 -36.84
CA SER A 7 -54.65 -14.47 -36.60
C SER A 7 -54.21 -14.24 -35.14
N GLY A 8 -54.67 -15.06 -34.19
CA GLY A 8 -54.44 -14.81 -32.76
C GLY A 8 -53.12 -15.33 -32.18
N GLY A 9 -52.37 -16.18 -32.92
CA GLY A 9 -51.13 -16.79 -32.43
C GLY A 9 -49.90 -15.90 -32.58
N THR A 10 -49.82 -15.10 -33.63
CA THR A 10 -48.68 -14.20 -33.91
C THR A 10 -48.70 -12.98 -33.01
N GLU A 11 -49.86 -12.34 -32.80
CA GLU A 11 -49.98 -11.15 -31.94
C GLU A 11 -49.53 -11.40 -30.49
N VAL A 12 -49.92 -12.54 -29.91
CA VAL A 12 -49.53 -12.90 -28.55
C VAL A 12 -48.01 -13.13 -28.46
N THR A 13 -47.43 -13.77 -29.46
CA THR A 13 -45.98 -14.06 -29.51
C THR A 13 -45.17 -12.76 -29.68
N ASP A 14 -45.67 -11.81 -30.48
CA ASP A 14 -45.06 -10.49 -30.68
C ASP A 14 -45.09 -9.66 -29.38
N ILE A 15 -46.19 -9.73 -28.63
CA ILE A 15 -46.31 -9.06 -27.32
C ILE A 15 -45.31 -9.65 -26.31
N PHE A 16 -45.19 -10.98 -26.23
CA PHE A 16 -44.19 -11.62 -25.37
C PHE A 16 -42.75 -11.29 -25.79
N GLY A 17 -42.47 -11.24 -27.09
CA GLY A 17 -41.17 -10.82 -27.62
C GLY A 17 -40.82 -9.37 -27.26
N LEU A 18 -41.80 -8.47 -27.35
CA LEU A 18 -41.63 -7.06 -26.96
C LEU A 18 -41.36 -6.92 -25.45
N ILE A 19 -42.14 -7.61 -24.61
CA ILE A 19 -41.95 -7.60 -23.15
C ILE A 19 -40.58 -8.16 -22.79
N ALA A 20 -40.16 -9.26 -23.41
CA ALA A 20 -38.85 -9.85 -23.20
C ALA A 20 -37.72 -8.89 -23.62
N ALA A 21 -37.84 -8.24 -24.78
CA ALA A 21 -36.86 -7.26 -25.25
C ALA A 21 -36.74 -6.06 -24.29
N ILE A 22 -37.87 -5.52 -23.81
CA ILE A 22 -37.89 -4.46 -22.80
C ILE A 22 -37.21 -4.95 -21.50
N GLY A 23 -37.50 -6.16 -21.06
CA GLY A 23 -36.88 -6.78 -19.88
C GLY A 23 -35.37 -6.90 -20.00
N VAL A 24 -34.86 -7.32 -21.16
CA VAL A 24 -33.41 -7.41 -21.44
C VAL A 24 -32.78 -6.03 -21.43
N VAL A 25 -33.35 -5.05 -22.12
CA VAL A 25 -32.82 -3.68 -22.16
C VAL A 25 -32.81 -3.06 -20.75
N ALA A 26 -33.89 -3.20 -19.99
CA ALA A 26 -33.97 -2.73 -18.61
C ALA A 26 -32.91 -3.38 -17.72
N SER A 27 -32.71 -4.70 -17.87
CA SER A 27 -31.71 -5.45 -17.12
C SER A 27 -30.28 -5.02 -17.45
N LEU A 28 -29.97 -4.73 -18.71
CA LEU A 28 -28.67 -4.21 -19.14
C LEU A 28 -28.40 -2.80 -18.58
N LEU A 29 -29.40 -1.92 -18.60
CA LEU A 29 -29.29 -0.57 -18.02
C LEU A 29 -29.04 -0.62 -16.50
N VAL A 30 -29.80 -1.47 -15.80
CA VAL A 30 -29.61 -1.68 -14.35
C VAL A 30 -28.22 -2.26 -14.08
N SER A 31 -27.78 -3.25 -14.86
CA SER A 31 -26.44 -3.84 -14.73
C SER A 31 -25.34 -2.79 -14.93
N ALA A 32 -25.42 -1.98 -15.98
CA ALA A 32 -24.47 -0.90 -16.23
C ALA A 32 -24.44 0.14 -15.09
N TRP A 33 -25.61 0.47 -14.54
CA TRP A 33 -25.70 1.37 -13.39
C TRP A 33 -25.07 0.77 -12.12
N GLN A 34 -25.32 -0.51 -11.84
CA GLN A 34 -24.69 -1.23 -10.73
C GLN A 34 -23.18 -1.29 -10.89
N THR A 35 -22.67 -1.60 -12.10
CA THR A 35 -21.23 -1.60 -12.38
C THR A 35 -20.61 -0.22 -12.14
N ARG A 36 -21.29 0.86 -12.54
CA ARG A 36 -20.83 2.23 -12.31
C ARG A 36 -20.77 2.58 -10.82
N GLU A 37 -21.78 2.21 -10.05
CA GLU A 37 -21.81 2.51 -8.62
C GLU A 37 -20.79 1.66 -7.84
N LEU A 38 -20.63 0.37 -8.18
CA LEU A 38 -19.55 -0.47 -7.66
C LEU A 38 -18.19 0.17 -7.93
N THR A 39 -17.94 0.61 -9.16
CA THR A 39 -16.69 1.29 -9.52
C THR A 39 -16.47 2.55 -8.68
N ARG A 40 -17.54 3.33 -8.44
CA ARG A 40 -17.48 4.53 -7.59
C ARG A 40 -17.15 4.19 -6.14
N GLN A 41 -17.78 3.17 -5.57
CA GLN A 41 -17.52 2.71 -4.21
C GLN A 41 -16.11 2.13 -4.06
N THR A 42 -15.65 1.32 -5.02
CA THR A 42 -14.28 0.80 -5.03
C THR A 42 -13.25 1.92 -5.04
N ARG A 43 -13.46 2.98 -5.83
CA ARG A 43 -12.55 4.13 -5.84
C ARG A 43 -12.49 4.83 -4.48
N ILE A 44 -13.63 5.04 -3.82
CA ILE A 44 -13.67 5.65 -2.47
C ILE A 44 -12.98 4.74 -1.44
N SER A 45 -13.30 3.45 -1.47
CA SER A 45 -12.72 2.46 -0.57
C SER A 45 -11.20 2.36 -0.73
N ASN A 46 -10.69 2.34 -1.97
CA ASN A 46 -9.26 2.34 -2.26
C ASN A 46 -8.57 3.62 -1.75
N GLY A 47 -9.22 4.78 -1.92
CA GLY A 47 -8.72 6.05 -1.37
C GLY A 47 -8.61 6.03 0.15
N VAL A 48 -9.64 5.53 0.85
CA VAL A 48 -9.62 5.36 2.32
C VAL A 48 -8.54 4.38 2.75
N ALA A 49 -8.39 3.25 2.06
CA ALA A 49 -7.34 2.27 2.34
C ALA A 49 -5.93 2.86 2.15
N GLY A 50 -5.72 3.67 1.10
CA GLY A 50 -4.46 4.41 0.89
C GLY A 50 -4.15 5.40 2.01
N ALA A 51 -5.12 6.22 2.39
CA ALA A 51 -4.98 7.17 3.49
C ALA A 51 -4.68 6.47 4.83
N ALA A 52 -5.39 5.38 5.14
CA ALA A 52 -5.14 4.59 6.34
C ALA A 52 -3.74 3.96 6.33
N ALA A 53 -3.26 3.51 5.17
CA ALA A 53 -1.93 2.93 5.06
C ALA A 53 -0.82 3.96 5.25
N ILE A 54 -0.99 5.19 4.73
CA ILE A 54 -0.10 6.33 5.01
C ILE A 54 -0.10 6.64 6.52
N TYR A 55 -1.29 6.79 7.11
CA TYR A 55 -1.44 7.13 8.52
C TYR A 55 -0.77 6.09 9.43
N ASN A 56 -1.02 4.80 9.19
CA ASN A 56 -0.37 3.72 9.95
C ASN A 56 1.15 3.71 9.81
N GLY A 57 1.66 4.03 8.61
CA GLY A 57 3.10 4.16 8.39
C GLY A 57 3.69 5.35 9.17
N MET A 58 3.01 6.50 9.18
CA MET A 58 3.42 7.68 9.94
C MET A 58 3.36 7.46 11.45
N GLU A 59 2.32 6.80 11.95
CA GLU A 59 2.17 6.52 13.37
C GLU A 59 3.30 5.62 13.89
N ARG A 60 3.66 4.58 13.12
CA ARG A 60 4.81 3.71 13.43
C ARG A 60 6.12 4.48 13.42
N LEU A 61 6.30 5.38 12.46
CA LEU A 61 7.49 6.22 12.38
C LEU A 61 7.58 7.17 13.59
N HIS A 62 6.52 7.89 13.90
CA HIS A 62 6.46 8.76 15.08
C HIS A 62 6.73 7.99 16.38
N HIS A 63 6.22 6.77 16.50
CA HIS A 63 6.53 5.93 17.64
C HIS A 63 8.03 5.67 17.78
N VAL A 64 8.70 5.24 16.70
CA VAL A 64 10.16 5.00 16.72
C VAL A 64 10.94 6.29 16.97
N GLU A 65 10.57 7.39 16.31
CA GLU A 65 11.20 8.69 16.49
C GLU A 65 11.04 9.21 17.92
N SER A 66 9.89 8.97 18.57
CA SER A 66 9.68 9.34 19.97
C SER A 66 10.60 8.58 20.93
N LEU A 67 10.89 7.31 20.64
CA LEU A 67 11.85 6.51 21.43
C LEU A 67 13.27 7.07 21.29
N ILE A 68 13.66 7.47 20.08
CA ILE A 68 14.97 8.08 19.81
C ILE A 68 15.05 9.48 20.47
N ALA A 69 14.01 10.29 20.31
CA ALA A 69 13.96 11.66 20.84
C ALA A 69 13.97 11.70 22.38
N ALA A 70 13.40 10.68 23.03
CA ALA A 70 13.38 10.58 24.49
C ALA A 70 14.79 10.45 25.10
N GLN A 71 15.80 10.06 24.32
CA GLN A 71 17.16 9.83 24.82
C GLN A 71 18.23 10.35 23.87
N PRO A 72 18.92 11.45 24.22
CA PRO A 72 19.94 12.06 23.36
C PRO A 72 21.03 11.08 22.90
N GLU A 73 21.39 10.10 23.75
CA GLU A 73 22.38 9.07 23.43
C GLU A 73 21.98 8.20 22.23
N LEU A 74 20.68 7.90 22.09
CA LEU A 74 20.16 7.16 20.95
C LEU A 74 20.27 7.99 19.68
N HIS A 75 19.97 9.29 19.74
CA HIS A 75 20.08 10.16 18.58
C HIS A 75 21.52 10.17 18.00
N VAL A 76 22.54 10.19 18.86
CA VAL A 76 23.94 10.16 18.39
C VAL A 76 24.31 8.81 17.77
N CYS A 77 23.79 7.70 18.32
CA CYS A 77 24.00 6.36 17.74
C CYS A 77 23.29 6.19 16.39
N PHE A 78 22.08 6.76 16.25
CA PHE A 78 21.32 6.67 15.01
C PHE A 78 21.87 7.63 13.97
N PHE A 79 21.93 8.94 14.25
CA PHE A 79 22.18 9.96 13.24
C PHE A 79 23.52 10.69 13.39
N GLY A 80 24.18 10.54 14.54
CA GLY A 80 25.48 11.19 14.81
C GLY A 80 26.70 10.37 14.41
N GLY A 81 26.50 9.12 13.95
CA GLY A 81 27.60 8.23 13.54
C GLY A 81 28.44 7.68 14.70
N ALA A 82 27.97 7.76 15.94
CA ALA A 82 28.66 7.12 17.06
C ALA A 82 28.71 5.59 16.87
N ALA A 83 29.79 4.99 17.39
CA ALA A 83 29.90 3.54 17.45
C ALA A 83 28.80 2.94 18.34
N LEU A 84 28.44 1.69 18.06
CA LEU A 84 27.52 0.95 18.91
C LEU A 84 28.02 0.91 20.36
N PRO A 85 27.12 1.06 21.35
CA PRO A 85 27.48 0.93 22.76
C PRO A 85 28.20 -0.40 23.05
N ARG A 86 29.18 -0.36 23.96
CA ARG A 86 29.88 -1.57 24.42
C ARG A 86 29.09 -2.35 25.46
N GLN A 87 28.27 -1.66 26.25
CA GLN A 87 27.39 -2.28 27.24
C GLN A 87 26.28 -3.04 26.53
N GLU A 88 26.10 -4.32 26.86
CA GLU A 88 25.19 -5.22 26.14
C GLU A 88 23.75 -4.72 26.15
N ASP A 89 23.23 -4.27 27.30
CA ASP A 89 21.85 -3.77 27.40
C ASP A 89 21.60 -2.54 26.52
N ALA A 90 22.54 -1.58 26.55
CA ALA A 90 22.46 -0.38 25.72
C ALA A 90 22.57 -0.72 24.22
N ARG A 91 23.46 -1.65 23.88
CA ARG A 91 23.63 -2.13 22.50
C ARG A 91 22.38 -2.83 22.00
N ALA A 92 21.84 -3.78 22.77
CA ALA A 92 20.62 -4.52 22.43
C ALA A 92 19.46 -3.56 22.18
N ARG A 93 19.33 -2.53 23.03
CA ARG A 93 18.30 -1.51 22.86
C ARG A 93 18.45 -0.69 21.58
N VAL A 94 19.66 -0.23 21.26
CA VAL A 94 19.94 0.50 20.01
C VAL A 94 19.60 -0.35 18.79
N LEU A 95 20.02 -1.62 18.79
CA LEU A 95 19.75 -2.55 17.69
C LEU A 95 18.26 -2.88 17.55
N LEU A 96 17.53 -3.03 18.67
CA LEU A 96 16.09 -3.27 18.65
C LEU A 96 15.32 -2.10 18.04
N ILE A 97 15.64 -0.87 18.45
CA ILE A 97 15.00 0.33 17.88
C ILE A 97 15.35 0.47 16.38
N ALA A 98 16.56 0.08 15.97
CA ALA A 98 16.97 0.11 14.57
C ALA A 98 16.20 -0.94 13.75
N ALA A 99 15.95 -2.13 14.32
CA ALA A 99 15.07 -3.13 13.72
C ALA A 99 13.62 -2.63 13.58
N MET A 100 13.07 -1.94 14.59
CA MET A 100 11.74 -1.32 14.50
C MET A 100 11.66 -0.24 13.41
N LEU A 101 12.72 0.54 13.22
CA LEU A 101 12.83 1.49 12.13
C LEU A 101 12.86 0.77 10.78
N ALA A 102 13.65 -0.29 10.66
CA ALA A 102 13.71 -1.12 9.45
C ALA A 102 12.35 -1.74 9.11
N ASP A 103 11.60 -2.27 10.09
CA ASP A 103 10.24 -2.78 9.92
C ASP A 103 9.30 -1.72 9.35
N THR A 104 9.37 -0.51 9.91
CA THR A 104 8.52 0.62 9.49
C THR A 104 8.79 1.00 8.04
N VAL A 105 10.07 1.14 7.66
CA VAL A 105 10.46 1.52 6.29
C VAL A 105 10.16 0.40 5.30
N ASN A 106 10.45 -0.85 5.65
CA ASN A 106 10.14 -2.02 4.82
C ASN A 106 8.64 -2.14 4.56
N TYR A 107 7.81 -1.96 5.59
CA TYR A 107 6.36 -1.91 5.47
C TYR A 107 5.92 -0.77 4.54
N GLY A 108 6.46 0.43 4.72
CA GLY A 108 6.16 1.59 3.88
C GLY A 108 6.46 1.33 2.41
N LEU A 109 7.61 0.72 2.10
CA LEU A 109 7.99 0.33 0.74
C LEU A 109 7.04 -0.73 0.15
N MET A 110 6.71 -1.76 0.93
CA MET A 110 5.83 -2.86 0.51
C MET A 110 4.42 -2.36 0.19
N ILE A 111 3.82 -1.59 1.10
CA ILE A 111 2.47 -1.03 0.91
C ILE A 111 2.41 -0.08 -0.28
N ASN A 112 3.45 0.73 -0.46
CA ASN A 112 3.52 1.67 -1.57
C ASN A 112 3.56 0.93 -2.93
N ALA A 113 4.20 -0.24 -2.99
CA ALA A 113 4.20 -1.09 -4.18
C ALA A 113 2.85 -1.79 -4.44
N LEU A 114 2.13 -2.17 -3.37
CA LEU A 114 0.87 -2.92 -3.47
C LEU A 114 -0.35 -2.02 -3.73
N ASN A 115 -0.32 -0.76 -3.33
CA ASN A 115 -1.47 0.14 -3.44
C ASN A 115 -1.43 0.98 -4.74
N PRO A 116 -2.36 0.77 -5.69
CA PRO A 116 -2.39 1.53 -6.94
C PRO A 116 -2.51 3.05 -6.76
N GLU A 117 -3.24 3.51 -5.74
CA GLU A 117 -3.41 4.93 -5.44
C GLU A 117 -2.10 5.58 -4.97
N MET A 118 -1.14 4.77 -4.51
CA MET A 118 0.15 5.22 -4.00
C MET A 118 1.26 5.22 -5.06
N LYS A 119 1.01 4.75 -6.29
CA LYS A 119 2.03 4.60 -7.35
C LYS A 119 2.86 5.87 -7.65
N GLY A 120 2.30 7.06 -7.40
CA GLY A 120 2.99 8.34 -7.56
C GLY A 120 3.74 8.84 -6.32
N TYR A 121 3.44 8.28 -5.14
CA TYR A 121 4.04 8.70 -3.88
C TYR A 121 5.45 8.12 -3.75
N ARG A 122 6.47 8.99 -3.77
CA ARG A 122 7.88 8.59 -3.62
C ARG A 122 8.43 8.74 -2.20
N GLY A 123 7.58 9.09 -1.23
CA GLY A 123 8.02 9.47 0.13
C GLY A 123 8.81 8.37 0.82
N TRP A 124 8.31 7.13 0.81
CA TRP A 124 9.00 5.98 1.42
C TRP A 124 10.30 5.62 0.71
N GLN A 125 10.34 5.68 -0.62
CA GLN A 125 11.56 5.41 -1.40
C GLN A 125 12.65 6.43 -1.10
N SER A 126 12.30 7.72 -1.12
CA SER A 126 13.24 8.80 -0.81
C SER A 126 13.68 8.77 0.65
N PHE A 127 12.77 8.43 1.57
CA PHE A 127 13.07 8.32 2.99
C PHE A 127 14.01 7.15 3.28
N ALA A 128 13.78 5.98 2.67
CA ALA A 128 14.65 4.81 2.80
C ALA A 128 16.09 5.10 2.34
N LEU A 129 16.27 5.88 1.27
CA LEU A 129 17.60 6.28 0.81
C LEU A 129 18.25 7.27 1.78
N ARG A 130 17.51 8.30 2.24
CA ARG A 130 18.02 9.24 3.24
C ARG A 130 18.47 8.54 4.53
N LEU A 131 17.68 7.59 5.02
CA LEU A 131 18.02 6.83 6.23
C LEU A 131 19.25 5.95 6.05
N ARG A 132 19.52 5.43 4.84
CA ARG A 132 20.77 4.73 4.58
C ARG A 132 21.97 5.64 4.77
N ASP A 133 21.86 6.88 4.32
CA ASP A 133 22.96 7.85 4.35
C ASP A 133 23.11 8.47 5.74
N SER A 134 22.00 8.66 6.47
CA SER A 134 22.01 9.33 7.77
C SER A 134 22.01 8.40 8.98
N ALA A 135 21.66 7.11 8.84
CA ALA A 135 21.51 6.18 9.95
C ALA A 135 22.41 4.92 9.86
N PRO A 136 23.71 5.01 10.23
CA PRO A 136 24.64 3.88 10.12
C PRO A 136 24.21 2.63 10.87
N VAL A 137 23.54 2.78 12.03
CA VAL A 137 23.01 1.65 12.80
C VAL A 137 21.93 0.87 12.03
N LEU A 138 21.10 1.56 11.24
CA LEU A 138 20.08 0.93 10.43
C LEU A 138 20.74 0.10 9.32
N VAL A 139 21.76 0.67 8.67
CA VAL A 139 22.55 -0.03 7.64
C VAL A 139 23.20 -1.28 8.23
N HIS A 140 23.81 -1.17 9.42
CA HIS A 140 24.40 -2.30 10.12
C HIS A 140 23.38 -3.43 10.34
N VAL A 141 22.23 -3.13 10.95
CA VAL A 141 21.19 -4.12 11.27
C VAL A 141 20.63 -4.79 10.01
N VAL A 142 20.33 -4.01 8.97
CA VAL A 142 19.78 -4.56 7.71
C VAL A 142 20.81 -5.43 6.99
N ASN A 143 22.09 -5.07 7.02
CA ASN A 143 23.16 -5.87 6.41
C ASN A 143 23.44 -7.17 7.17
N GLU A 144 23.28 -7.18 8.51
CA GLU A 144 23.37 -8.41 9.30
C GLU A 144 22.21 -9.39 9.01
N HIS A 145 21.04 -8.87 8.62
CA HIS A 145 19.84 -9.67 8.37
C HIS A 145 19.14 -9.30 7.03
N PRO A 146 19.77 -9.55 5.87
CA PRO A 146 19.31 -9.05 4.58
C PRO A 146 17.93 -9.59 4.16
N HIS A 147 17.51 -10.74 4.71
CA HIS A 147 16.24 -11.39 4.39
C HIS A 147 15.07 -10.95 5.28
N TRP A 148 15.30 -10.22 6.37
CA TRP A 148 14.22 -9.79 7.27
C TRP A 148 13.43 -8.60 6.69
N TRP A 149 14.09 -7.74 5.93
CA TRP A 149 13.50 -6.55 5.31
C TRP A 149 13.66 -6.55 3.79
N PRO A 150 13.05 -7.52 3.08
CA PRO A 150 13.33 -7.74 1.66
C PRO A 150 12.99 -6.55 0.77
N ALA A 151 11.95 -5.76 1.08
CA ALA A 151 11.61 -4.57 0.29
C ALA A 151 12.65 -3.47 0.49
N LEU A 152 13.15 -3.29 1.72
CA LEU A 152 14.22 -2.34 2.03
C LEU A 152 15.55 -2.75 1.40
N SER A 153 15.97 -3.99 1.62
CA SER A 153 17.22 -4.55 1.06
C SER A 153 17.22 -4.47 -0.47
N SER A 154 16.11 -4.85 -1.11
CA SER A 154 16.00 -4.77 -2.58
C SER A 154 16.02 -3.33 -3.08
N HIS A 155 15.36 -2.41 -2.38
CA HIS A 155 15.35 -1.00 -2.74
C HIS A 155 16.75 -0.38 -2.64
N TRP A 156 17.51 -0.69 -1.60
CA TRP A 156 18.90 -0.23 -1.48
C TRP A 156 19.83 -0.86 -2.52
N ALA A 157 19.69 -2.15 -2.80
CA ALA A 157 20.47 -2.83 -3.84
C ALA A 157 20.22 -2.24 -5.24
N ALA A 158 18.97 -1.85 -5.53
CA ALA A 158 18.61 -1.19 -6.79
C ALA A 158 19.15 0.25 -6.91
N HIS A 159 19.57 0.86 -5.80
CA HIS A 159 20.06 2.24 -5.75
C HIS A 159 21.40 2.27 -5.00
N PRO A 160 22.48 1.70 -5.54
CA PRO A 160 23.77 1.63 -4.85
C PRO A 160 24.19 3.02 -4.37
N ALA A 161 24.84 3.08 -3.20
CA ALA A 161 25.39 4.34 -2.70
C ALA A 161 26.35 4.89 -3.75
N THR A 162 26.09 6.10 -4.24
CA THR A 162 27.07 6.84 -5.02
C THR A 162 28.24 7.14 -4.09
N GLY A 163 29.38 6.46 -4.30
CA GLY A 163 30.57 6.67 -3.49
C GLY A 163 30.89 8.16 -3.38
N GLY A 164 30.96 8.64 -2.14
CA GLY A 164 31.58 9.92 -1.78
C GLY A 164 33.00 9.67 -1.30
#